data_AF-A0A7C2WZ01-F1
#
_entry.id   AF-A0A7C2WZ01-F1
#
_cell.length_a   1.000
_cell.length_b   1.000
_cell.length_c   1.000
_cell.angle_alpha   90.00
_cell.angle_beta   90.00
_cell.angle_gamma   90.00
#
_symmetry.space_group_name_H-M   'P 1'
#
loop_
_entity.id
_entity.type
_entity.pdbx_description
1 polymer ?
#
loop_
_entity_poly.entity_id
_entity_poly.type
_entity_poly.pdbx_seq_one_letter_code
_entity_poly.pdbx_strand_id
1 'polypeptide(L)'
;MKKILTLILFLVSLNAQTVTFKLIETSDIHGQIFPYDFINDQPAQNSLAQIYSYVKQQREKEQQHVILLDNGDILQGQPIVYYYNFERPDTTHILSSIMNFMKYDAATIGNHDIEAGHPVYDKLVEEFDFPWLAANAVNKETGDPYFQPYSMIEKDGIKIAVLGLITPHIP
;
A
#
# COMPACT_ATOMS: atom_id res chain seq x y z
N MET A 1 -41.34 -43.95 -36.68
CA MET A 1 -40.04 -43.44 -36.20
C MET A 1 -40.28 -42.52 -35.01
N LYS A 2 -40.07 -42.99 -33.76
CA LYS A 2 -40.22 -42.17 -32.56
C LYS A 2 -38.89 -41.45 -32.28
N LYS A 3 -38.88 -40.12 -32.38
CA LYS A 3 -37.72 -39.30 -32.00
C LYS A 3 -37.64 -39.26 -30.48
N ILE A 4 -36.63 -39.88 -29.90
CA ILE A 4 -36.30 -39.76 -28.47
C ILE A 4 -35.57 -38.44 -28.31
N LEU A 5 -36.17 -37.51 -27.56
CA LEU A 5 -35.57 -36.25 -27.18
C LEU A 5 -34.78 -36.48 -25.88
N THR A 6 -33.45 -36.59 -25.99
CA THR A 6 -32.57 -36.75 -24.83
C THR A 6 -32.35 -35.39 -24.18
N LEU A 7 -32.91 -35.20 -22.98
CA LEU A 7 -32.68 -34.02 -22.15
C LEU A 7 -31.35 -34.21 -21.40
N ILE A 8 -30.33 -33.42 -21.75
CA ILE A 8 -29.06 -33.37 -21.02
C ILE A 8 -29.26 -32.44 -19.83
N LEU A 9 -29.33 -33.02 -18.63
CA LEU A 9 -29.35 -32.26 -17.37
C LEU A 9 -27.92 -31.84 -17.03
N PHE A 10 -27.59 -30.55 -17.18
CA PHE A 10 -26.36 -30.00 -16.62
C PHE A 10 -26.53 -29.88 -15.11
N LEU A 11 -25.89 -30.78 -14.36
CA LEU A 11 -25.71 -30.63 -12.91
C LEU A 11 -24.72 -29.49 -12.67
N VAL A 12 -25.24 -28.31 -12.36
CA VAL A 12 -24.43 -27.19 -11.85
C VAL A 12 -24.20 -27.44 -10.36
N SER A 13 -23.01 -27.91 -10.01
CA SER A 13 -22.58 -28.01 -8.62
C SER A 13 -22.27 -26.60 -8.09
N LEU A 14 -23.19 -26.02 -7.32
CA LEU A 14 -22.90 -24.86 -6.49
C LEU A 14 -22.05 -25.32 -5.30
N ASN A 15 -20.74 -25.11 -5.38
CA ASN A 15 -19.87 -25.20 -4.22
C ASN A 15 -19.84 -23.84 -3.52
N ALA A 16 -20.00 -23.83 -2.19
CA ALA A 16 -19.75 -22.64 -1.41
C ALA A 16 -18.26 -22.28 -1.54
N GLN A 17 -17.97 -21.09 -2.07
CA GLN A 17 -16.60 -20.59 -2.17
C GLN A 17 -16.26 -19.84 -0.88
N THR A 18 -15.29 -20.36 -0.13
CA THR A 18 -14.66 -19.61 0.96
C THR A 18 -13.57 -18.75 0.37
N VAL A 19 -13.67 -17.43 0.53
CA VAL A 19 -12.62 -16.47 0.17
C VAL A 19 -11.96 -15.98 1.45
N THR A 20 -10.65 -16.14 1.58
CA THR A 20 -9.88 -15.71 2.75
C THR A 20 -9.05 -14.49 2.40
N PHE A 21 -9.16 -13.44 3.22
CA PHE A 21 -8.32 -12.24 3.11
C PHE A 21 -7.35 -12.17 4.27
N LYS A 22 -6.10 -11.82 3.98
CA LYS A 22 -5.05 -11.57 4.96
C LYS A 22 -4.61 -10.12 4.84
N LEU A 23 -5.09 -9.30 5.77
CA LEU A 23 -4.68 -7.91 5.89
C LEU A 23 -3.33 -7.86 6.61
N ILE A 24 -2.35 -7.23 5.98
CA ILE A 24 -1.03 -6.95 6.55
C ILE A 24 -0.83 -5.44 6.43
N GLU A 25 -0.46 -4.82 7.54
CA GLU A 25 -0.28 -3.37 7.63
C GLU A 25 1.13 -3.08 8.14
N THR A 26 1.79 -2.11 7.50
CA THR A 26 2.96 -1.42 8.04
C THR A 26 2.57 -0.02 8.48
N SER A 27 3.26 0.54 9.47
CA SER A 27 3.02 1.88 10.01
C SER A 27 4.32 2.41 10.56
N ASP A 28 4.53 3.73 10.49
CA ASP A 28 5.64 4.42 11.13
C ASP A 28 6.99 3.79 10.76
N ILE A 29 7.15 3.43 9.48
CA ILE A 29 8.37 2.79 9.00
C ILE A 29 9.54 3.76 9.13
N HIS A 30 9.30 5.07 9.01
CA HIS A 30 10.32 6.10 9.20
C HIS A 30 11.61 5.82 8.41
N GLY A 31 11.45 5.39 7.15
CA GLY A 31 12.56 5.10 6.27
C GLY A 31 13.41 3.89 6.66
N GLN A 32 12.98 3.08 7.62
CA GLN A 32 13.65 1.87 8.10
C GLN A 32 13.57 0.71 7.09
N ILE A 33 14.15 0.94 5.91
CA ILE A 33 14.10 0.05 4.76
C ILE A 33 14.99 -1.18 4.96
N PHE A 34 16.21 -0.93 5.45
CA PHE A 34 17.26 -1.93 5.63
C PHE A 34 17.41 -2.30 7.10
N PRO A 35 17.94 -3.49 7.44
CA PRO A 35 18.22 -3.89 8.82
C PRO A 35 19.48 -3.18 9.36
N TYR A 36 19.57 -1.87 9.12
CA TYR A 36 20.69 -1.01 9.50
C TYR A 36 20.16 0.39 9.79
N ASP A 37 20.54 0.93 10.94
CA ASP A 37 20.25 2.29 11.35
C ASP A 37 21.43 3.18 10.95
N PHE A 38 21.23 3.98 9.90
CA PHE A 38 22.29 4.84 9.35
C PHE A 38 22.53 6.09 10.19
N ILE A 39 21.63 6.43 11.14
CA ILE A 39 21.82 7.56 12.06
C ILE A 39 22.87 7.21 13.11
N ASN A 40 22.74 6.02 13.70
CA ASN A 40 23.58 5.58 14.81
C ASN A 40 24.71 4.62 14.36
N ASP A 41 24.84 4.36 13.05
CA ASP A 41 25.87 3.52 12.45
C ASP A 41 25.91 2.10 13.05
N GLN A 42 24.74 1.48 13.20
CA GLN A 42 24.60 0.17 13.84
C GLN A 42 23.54 -0.71 13.17
N PRO A 43 23.61 -2.05 13.33
CA PRO A 43 22.56 -2.95 12.88
C PRO A 43 21.22 -2.62 13.54
N ALA A 44 20.13 -2.72 12.78
CA ALA A 44 18.79 -2.57 13.31
C ALA A 44 18.08 -3.91 13.44
N GLN A 45 17.19 -4.02 14.42
CA GLN A 45 16.48 -5.26 14.72
C GLN A 45 15.33 -5.53 13.74
N ASN A 46 14.72 -4.47 13.23
CA ASN A 46 13.57 -4.49 12.34
C ASN A 46 13.83 -3.62 11.10
N SER A 47 13.17 -4.00 10.00
CA SER A 47 13.25 -3.32 8.72
C SER A 47 12.13 -3.76 7.78
N LEU A 48 11.82 -2.91 6.81
CA LEU A 48 10.89 -3.21 5.75
C LEU A 48 11.33 -4.44 4.92
N ALA A 49 12.65 -4.63 4.72
CA ALA A 49 13.19 -5.81 4.06
C ALA A 49 12.87 -7.13 4.81
N GLN A 50 12.93 -7.11 6.14
CA GLN A 50 12.53 -8.27 6.95
C GLN A 50 11.01 -8.48 6.89
N ILE A 51 10.22 -7.41 6.93
CA ILE A 51 8.76 -7.48 6.80
C ILE A 51 8.37 -8.09 5.44
N TYR A 52 9.05 -7.73 4.36
CA TYR A 52 8.76 -8.28 3.04
C TYR A 52 8.94 -9.82 3.00
N SER A 53 9.87 -10.37 3.77
CA SER A 53 10.02 -11.83 3.87
C SER A 53 8.76 -12.50 4.43
N TYR A 54 8.11 -11.88 5.42
CA TYR A 54 6.82 -12.33 5.95
C TYR A 54 5.69 -12.17 4.93
N VAL A 55 5.60 -11.01 4.28
CA VAL A 55 4.59 -10.73 3.23
C VAL A 55 4.69 -11.77 2.11
N LYS A 56 5.90 -12.04 1.63
CA LYS A 56 6.17 -13.06 0.61
C LYS A 56 5.68 -14.43 1.07
N GLN A 57 6.00 -14.84 2.29
CA GLN A 57 5.53 -16.10 2.84
C GLN A 57 4.00 -16.19 2.91
N GLN A 58 3.31 -15.10 3.26
CA GLN A 58 1.84 -15.10 3.28
C GLN A 58 1.25 -15.21 1.86
N ARG A 59 1.88 -14.57 0.87
CA ARG A 59 1.46 -14.62 -0.54
C ARG A 59 1.69 -15.99 -1.20
N GLU A 60 2.62 -16.79 -0.68
CA GLU A 60 2.87 -18.17 -1.16
C GLU A 60 1.83 -19.18 -0.68
N LYS A 61 1.01 -18.83 0.33
CA LYS A 61 -0.02 -19.72 0.85
C LYS A 61 -1.21 -19.76 -0.11
N GLU A 62 -1.65 -20.97 -0.45
CA GLU A 62 -2.84 -21.17 -1.27
C GLU A 62 -4.11 -20.66 -0.58
N GLN A 63 -5.14 -20.36 -1.37
CA GLN A 63 -6.50 -20.02 -0.91
C GLN A 63 -6.61 -18.76 -0.03
N GLN A 64 -5.68 -17.80 -0.18
CA GLN A 64 -5.81 -16.48 0.44
C GLN A 64 -5.38 -15.35 -0.48
N HIS A 65 -6.00 -14.19 -0.30
CA HIS A 65 -5.57 -12.93 -0.88
C HIS A 65 -4.90 -12.09 0.20
N VAL A 66 -3.62 -11.78 0.02
CA VAL A 66 -2.93 -10.80 0.86
C VAL A 66 -3.28 -9.41 0.38
N ILE A 67 -3.72 -8.56 1.31
CA ILE A 67 -3.88 -7.12 1.12
C ILE A 67 -2.80 -6.46 1.98
N LEU A 68 -1.87 -5.77 1.34
CA LEU A 68 -0.77 -5.08 2.00
C LEU A 68 -1.04 -3.57 2.03
N LEU A 69 -1.11 -3.00 3.22
CA LEU A 69 -1.41 -1.58 3.45
C LEU A 69 -0.27 -0.90 4.20
N ASP A 70 -0.07 0.39 3.96
CA ASP A 70 0.81 1.23 4.78
C ASP A 70 0.02 2.38 5.44
N ASN A 71 0.33 2.67 6.69
CA ASN A 71 -0.36 3.66 7.50
C ASN A 71 0.38 5.02 7.58
N GLY A 72 1.37 5.25 6.70
CA GLY A 72 2.06 6.52 6.58
C GLY A 72 3.29 6.66 7.48
N ASP A 73 3.84 7.87 7.49
CA ASP A 73 5.09 8.26 8.14
C ASP A 73 6.28 7.44 7.63
N ILE A 74 6.45 7.45 6.30
CA ILE A 74 7.51 6.73 5.59
C ILE A 74 8.58 7.67 5.00
N LEU A 75 8.23 8.94 4.75
CA LEU A 75 9.10 9.97 4.13
C LEU A 75 10.10 10.65 5.07
N GLN A 76 10.19 10.23 6.32
CA GLN A 76 11.09 10.81 7.33
C GLN A 76 11.84 9.69 8.07
N GLY A 77 12.93 9.99 8.76
CA GLY A 77 13.45 9.12 9.84
C GLY A 77 14.79 8.46 9.58
N GLN A 78 15.12 8.11 8.33
CA GLN A 78 16.45 7.58 7.97
C GLN A 78 17.14 8.45 6.91
N PRO A 79 18.48 8.64 6.97
CA PRO A 79 19.26 9.45 6.03
C PRO A 79 19.02 9.11 4.56
N ILE A 80 18.74 7.84 4.26
CA ILE A 80 18.46 7.41 2.90
C ILE A 80 17.20 8.07 2.34
N VAL A 81 16.16 8.25 3.15
CA VAL A 81 14.93 8.91 2.70
C VAL A 81 15.18 10.40 2.49
N TYR A 82 15.88 11.05 3.43
CA TYR A 82 16.30 12.45 3.26
C TYR A 82 17.07 12.68 1.94
N TYR A 83 17.98 11.76 1.60
CA TYR A 83 18.76 11.84 0.38
C TYR A 83 17.89 11.86 -0.88
N TYR A 84 16.85 11.01 -0.97
CA TYR A 84 15.96 11.00 -2.14
C TYR A 84 14.91 12.13 -2.09
N ASN A 85 14.55 12.63 -0.91
CA ASN A 85 13.68 13.80 -0.78
C ASN A 85 14.38 15.07 -1.30
N PHE A 86 15.67 15.27 -0.95
CA PHE A 86 16.30 16.59 -1.06
C PHE A 86 17.64 16.63 -1.80
N GLU A 87 18.46 15.57 -1.73
CA GLU A 87 19.81 15.56 -2.33
C GLU A 87 19.81 15.00 -3.77
N ARG A 88 18.89 14.08 -4.07
CA ARG A 88 18.66 13.49 -5.40
C ARG A 88 17.17 13.45 -5.78
N PRO A 89 16.48 14.61 -5.79
CA PRO A 89 15.06 14.66 -6.15
C PRO A 89 14.82 14.41 -7.66
N ASP A 90 15.86 14.32 -8.49
CA ASP A 90 15.79 14.12 -9.93
C ASP A 90 15.75 12.65 -10.37
N THR A 91 15.88 11.70 -9.44
CA THR A 91 15.84 10.25 -9.71
C THR A 91 14.58 9.60 -9.15
N THR A 92 14.21 8.39 -9.61
CA THR A 92 13.10 7.65 -8.99
C THR A 92 13.29 7.52 -7.49
N HIS A 93 12.26 7.84 -6.71
CA HIS A 93 12.35 7.80 -5.27
C HIS A 93 12.58 6.35 -4.78
N ILE A 94 13.39 6.19 -3.74
CA ILE A 94 13.68 4.84 -3.24
C ILE A 94 12.42 4.16 -2.66
N LEU A 95 11.56 4.94 -2.01
CA LEU A 95 10.31 4.42 -1.42
C LEU A 95 9.32 3.94 -2.49
N SER A 96 9.15 4.67 -3.60
CA SER A 96 8.29 4.19 -4.70
C SER A 96 8.81 2.88 -5.26
N SER A 97 10.12 2.80 -5.53
CA SER A 97 10.77 1.57 -6.01
C SER A 97 10.52 0.37 -5.09
N ILE A 98 10.65 0.56 -3.77
CA ILE A 98 10.48 -0.52 -2.79
C ILE A 98 9.02 -0.88 -2.58
N MET A 99 8.13 0.10 -2.38
CA MET A 99 6.73 -0.18 -2.09
C MET A 99 6.02 -0.78 -3.32
N ASN A 100 6.37 -0.33 -4.53
CA ASN A 100 5.87 -0.95 -5.77
C ASN A 100 6.39 -2.38 -5.91
N PHE A 101 7.68 -2.63 -5.63
CA PHE A 101 8.24 -3.98 -5.60
C PHE A 101 7.54 -4.89 -4.58
N MET A 102 7.22 -4.34 -3.41
CA MET A 102 6.45 -5.02 -2.36
C MET A 102 4.96 -5.15 -2.71
N LYS A 103 4.48 -4.53 -3.79
CA LYS A 103 3.09 -4.57 -4.25
C LYS A 103 2.12 -4.19 -3.15
N TYR A 104 2.30 -3.01 -2.55
CA TYR A 104 1.27 -2.43 -1.68
C TYR A 104 -0.04 -2.27 -2.46
N ASP A 105 -1.17 -2.47 -1.79
CA ASP A 105 -2.49 -2.32 -2.38
C ASP A 105 -3.07 -0.91 -2.15
N ALA A 106 -2.69 -0.26 -1.05
CA ALA A 106 -2.92 1.16 -0.78
C ALA A 106 -2.02 1.63 0.37
N ALA A 107 -1.86 2.94 0.50
CA ALA A 107 -1.28 3.56 1.69
C ALA A 107 -2.10 4.78 2.11
N THR A 108 -2.00 5.21 3.36
CA THR A 108 -2.42 6.57 3.76
C THR A 108 -1.21 7.45 3.99
N ILE A 109 -1.39 8.76 3.84
CA ILE A 109 -0.35 9.74 4.16
C ILE A 109 -0.33 10.05 5.66
N GLY A 110 0.85 10.12 6.24
CA GLY A 110 1.08 10.51 7.64
C GLY A 110 1.51 11.97 7.78
N ASN A 111 1.62 12.47 9.02
CA ASN A 111 2.02 13.86 9.27
C ASN A 111 3.46 14.13 8.81
N HIS A 112 4.38 13.20 9.06
CA HIS A 112 5.78 13.36 8.64
C HIS A 112 5.95 13.25 7.13
N ASP A 113 4.98 12.67 6.42
CA ASP A 113 4.97 12.66 4.96
C ASP A 113 4.62 14.03 4.37
N ILE A 114 3.69 14.76 5.00
CA ILE A 114 3.34 16.13 4.59
C ILE A 114 4.51 17.09 4.80
N GLU A 115 5.30 16.91 5.86
CA GLU A 115 6.45 17.75 6.20
C GLU A 115 7.54 17.76 5.11
N ALA A 116 7.63 16.71 4.30
CA ALA A 116 8.56 16.65 3.17
C ALA A 116 8.22 17.67 2.06
N GLY A 117 6.96 18.12 2.01
CA GLY A 117 6.48 19.17 1.11
C GLY A 117 6.00 18.68 -0.26
N HIS A 118 5.20 19.53 -0.93
CA HIS A 118 4.56 19.27 -2.23
C HIS A 118 5.48 18.60 -3.25
N PRO A 119 6.70 19.11 -3.52
CA PRO A 119 7.56 18.49 -4.54
C PRO A 119 7.90 17.02 -4.30
N VAL A 120 7.89 16.57 -3.04
CA VAL A 120 8.25 15.20 -2.66
C VAL A 120 7.02 14.30 -2.73
N TYR A 121 5.93 14.65 -2.04
CA TYR A 121 4.76 13.75 -2.02
C TYR A 121 3.97 13.77 -3.33
N ASP A 122 3.92 14.89 -4.07
CA ASP A 122 3.24 14.93 -5.38
C ASP A 122 3.98 14.02 -6.37
N LYS A 123 5.31 14.00 -6.32
CA LYS A 123 6.13 13.07 -7.07
C LYS A 123 5.86 11.61 -6.69
N LEU A 124 5.79 11.30 -5.39
CA LEU A 124 5.49 9.94 -4.96
C LEU A 124 4.08 9.49 -5.37
N VAL A 125 3.09 10.38 -5.37
CA VAL A 125 1.75 10.09 -5.91
C VAL A 125 1.83 9.66 -7.38
N GLU A 126 2.74 10.24 -8.17
CA GLU A 126 2.96 9.85 -9.57
C GLU A 126 3.78 8.56 -9.72
N GLU A 127 4.71 8.28 -8.80
CA GLU A 127 5.60 7.13 -8.88
C GLU A 127 5.03 5.84 -8.25
N PHE A 128 4.07 5.93 -7.34
CA PHE A 128 3.45 4.75 -6.74
C PHE A 128 2.53 4.02 -7.73
N ASP A 129 2.62 2.68 -7.76
CA ASP A 129 1.74 1.80 -8.54
C ASP A 129 0.39 1.54 -7.82
N PHE A 130 0.19 2.17 -6.67
CA PHE A 130 -0.97 2.02 -5.78
C PHE A 130 -1.41 3.39 -5.26
N PRO A 131 -2.68 3.53 -4.84
CA PRO A 131 -3.19 4.83 -4.39
C PRO A 131 -2.65 5.19 -3.00
N TRP A 132 -2.22 6.45 -2.87
CA TRP A 132 -1.86 7.08 -1.61
C TRP A 132 -2.99 8.01 -1.15
N LEU A 133 -3.55 7.72 0.02
CA LEU A 133 -4.90 8.14 0.39
C LEU A 133 -4.92 9.19 1.50
N ALA A 134 -5.85 10.14 1.41
CA ALA A 134 -6.21 11.04 2.52
C ALA A 134 -7.55 11.75 2.25
N ALA A 135 -8.64 11.28 2.86
CA ALA A 135 -9.97 11.86 2.63
C ALA A 135 -10.17 13.22 3.33
N ASN A 136 -9.41 13.49 4.38
CA ASN A 136 -9.54 14.70 5.20
C ASN A 136 -8.44 15.74 4.97
N ALA A 137 -7.52 15.50 4.02
CA ALA A 137 -6.59 16.51 3.53
C ALA A 137 -7.20 17.19 2.29
N VAL A 138 -7.40 18.52 2.35
CA VAL A 138 -8.15 19.27 1.32
C VAL A 138 -7.31 20.37 0.69
N ASN A 139 -7.53 20.61 -0.59
CA ASN A 139 -7.04 21.80 -1.28
C ASN A 139 -7.81 23.02 -0.73
N LYS A 140 -7.09 24.03 -0.20
CA LYS A 140 -7.73 25.20 0.43
C LYS A 140 -8.47 26.11 -0.55
N GLU A 141 -8.10 26.09 -1.83
CA GLU A 141 -8.72 26.93 -2.86
C GLU A 141 -10.02 26.30 -3.38
N THR A 142 -10.04 24.99 -3.60
CA THR A 142 -11.20 24.29 -4.17
C THR A 142 -12.12 23.68 -3.11
N GLY A 143 -11.57 23.32 -1.94
CA GLY A 143 -12.28 22.58 -0.88
C GLY A 143 -12.36 21.07 -1.14
N ASP A 144 -11.84 20.58 -2.27
CA ASP A 144 -11.84 19.17 -2.62
C ASP A 144 -10.70 18.41 -1.90
N PRO A 145 -10.81 17.08 -1.71
CA PRO A 145 -9.69 16.26 -1.25
C PRO A 145 -8.44 16.47 -2.13
N TYR A 146 -7.31 16.72 -1.49
CA TYR A 146 -6.02 16.90 -2.18
C TYR A 146 -5.46 15.57 -2.67
N PHE A 147 -5.58 14.53 -1.83
CA PHE A 147 -5.26 13.15 -2.18
C PHE A 147 -6.52 12.38 -2.53
N GLN A 148 -6.36 11.22 -3.16
CA GLN A 148 -7.49 10.32 -3.38
C GLN A 148 -8.09 9.91 -2.02
N PRO A 149 -9.41 10.04 -1.79
CA PRO A 149 -9.97 9.80 -0.46
C PRO A 149 -10.01 8.33 -0.07
N TYR A 150 -10.37 7.46 -1.04
CA TYR A 150 -10.48 6.02 -0.83
C TYR A 150 -10.13 5.25 -2.10
N SER A 151 -9.81 3.97 -1.96
CA SER A 151 -9.62 3.03 -3.08
C SER A 151 -10.55 1.82 -2.96
N MET A 152 -10.79 1.15 -4.08
CA MET A 152 -11.56 -0.09 -4.14
C MET A 152 -10.64 -1.21 -4.60
N ILE A 153 -10.43 -2.20 -3.75
CA ILE A 153 -9.70 -3.44 -4.06
C ILE A 153 -10.73 -4.51 -4.39
N GLU A 154 -10.58 -5.17 -5.53
CA GLU A 154 -11.46 -6.28 -5.95
C GLU A 154 -10.67 -7.59 -6.09
N LYS A 155 -11.10 -8.64 -5.38
CA LYS A 155 -10.55 -10.00 -5.47
C LYS A 155 -11.68 -11.01 -5.37
N ASP A 156 -11.72 -11.99 -6.28
CA ASP A 156 -12.77 -13.02 -6.34
C ASP A 156 -14.21 -12.45 -6.29
N GLY A 157 -14.44 -11.30 -6.95
CA GLY A 157 -15.73 -10.60 -6.97
C GLY A 157 -16.13 -9.92 -5.65
N ILE A 158 -15.28 -9.99 -4.61
CA ILE A 158 -15.43 -9.24 -3.37
C ILE A 158 -14.75 -7.88 -3.51
N LYS A 159 -15.51 -6.82 -3.21
CA LYS A 159 -15.03 -5.42 -3.23
C LYS A 159 -14.76 -4.94 -1.81
N ILE A 160 -13.56 -4.43 -1.60
CA ILE A 160 -13.07 -3.91 -0.31
C ILE A 160 -12.74 -2.43 -0.51
N ALA A 161 -13.41 -1.56 0.25
CA ALA A 161 -13.13 -0.14 0.27
C ALA A 161 -12.04 0.16 1.31
N VAL A 162 -11.00 0.90 0.92
CA VAL A 162 -9.95 1.39 1.82
C VAL A 162 -10.04 2.91 1.87
N LEU A 163 -10.30 3.48 3.05
CA LEU A 163 -10.39 4.92 3.28
C LEU A 163 -9.12 5.39 4.00
N GLY A 164 -8.43 6.40 3.45
CA GLY A 164 -7.26 7.01 4.10
C GLY A 164 -7.65 8.22 4.93
N LEU A 165 -7.01 8.41 6.08
CA LEU A 165 -7.16 9.57 6.94
C LEU A 165 -5.79 9.93 7.52
N ILE A 166 -5.52 11.23 7.60
CA ILE A 166 -4.34 11.79 8.27
C ILE A 166 -4.76 12.47 9.57
N THR A 167 -3.90 12.52 10.57
CA THR A 167 -4.13 13.37 11.75
C THR A 167 -4.32 14.84 11.31
N PRO A 168 -5.36 15.57 11.79
CA PRO A 168 -5.54 16.99 11.46
C PRO A 168 -4.42 17.91 11.98
N HIS A 169 -3.63 17.42 12.93
CA HIS A 169 -2.49 18.13 13.49
C HIS A 169 -1.21 17.50 12.95
N ILE A 170 -0.37 18.31 12.33
CA ILE A 170 1.06 17.99 12.16
C ILE A 170 1.70 18.35 13.52
N PRO A 171 2.16 17.37 14.32
CA PRO A 171 2.70 17.61 15.65
C PRO A 171 3.99 18.44 15.65
#